data_AF-A0A3C2E7Q7-F1
#
_entry.id   AF-A0A3C2E7Q7-F1
#
_cell.length_a   1.000
_cell.length_b   1.000
_cell.length_c   1.000
_cell.angle_alpha   90.00
_cell.angle_beta   90.00
_cell.angle_gamma   90.00
#
_symmetry.space_group_name_H-M   'P 1'
#
loop_
_entity.id
_entity.type
_entity.pdbx_description
1 polymer ?
#
loop_
_entity_poly.entity_id
_entity_poly.type
_entity_poly.pdbx_seq_one_letter_code
_entity_poly.pdbx_strand_id
1 'polypeptide(L)'
;MVRAAWTGARDADVVVHVVDAASRAAVEDGEGKAGQRRSVEDDDRVIDGLKESGKTAILALNKVDLMRRDRLLAMSQELFATGVYSDVFMVSAEKGYGVDDLKATLASRMPDSPYFFPEDQSADVPQRVMAAEITREKVYLRLHKELPYASMVETEGWQVKRDG
;
A
#
# COMPACT_ATOMS: atom_id res chain seq x y z
N MET A 1 7.89 -9.99 5.84
CA MET A 1 7.28 -8.76 5.29
C MET A 1 6.72 -7.88 6.40
N VAL A 2 5.79 -8.38 7.23
CA VAL A 2 5.18 -7.63 8.35
C VAL A 2 6.19 -7.03 9.35
N ARG A 3 7.22 -7.78 9.76
CA ARG A 3 8.22 -7.29 10.73
C ARG A 3 9.03 -6.08 10.27
N ALA A 4 9.33 -5.96 8.96
CA ALA A 4 10.07 -4.82 8.42
C ALA A 4 9.18 -3.56 8.37
N ALA A 5 7.89 -3.74 8.06
CA ALA A 5 6.90 -2.66 8.08
C ALA A 5 6.75 -2.05 9.49
N TRP A 6 6.83 -2.85 10.55
CA TRP A 6 6.75 -2.36 11.93
C TRP A 6 7.93 -1.49 12.35
N THR A 7 9.13 -1.72 11.82
CA THR A 7 10.27 -0.83 12.10
C THR A 7 10.02 0.55 11.49
N GLY A 8 9.60 0.62 10.23
CA GLY A 8 9.28 1.89 9.58
C GLY A 8 8.09 2.61 10.22
N ALA A 9 7.06 1.88 10.63
CA ALA A 9 5.89 2.45 11.29
C ALA A 9 6.20 3.07 12.67
N ARG A 10 7.32 2.72 13.32
CA ARG A 10 7.70 3.30 14.62
C ARG A 10 8.12 4.75 14.52
N ASP A 11 8.85 5.10 13.47
CA ASP A 11 9.45 6.43 13.30
C ASP A 11 8.65 7.32 12.34
N ALA A 12 7.56 6.80 11.76
CA ALA A 12 6.69 7.56 10.86
C ALA A 12 5.84 8.60 11.62
N ASP A 13 5.75 9.81 11.07
CA ASP A 13 4.84 10.87 11.54
C ASP A 13 3.37 10.48 11.37
N VAL A 14 3.05 9.81 10.25
CA VAL A 14 1.70 9.32 9.93
C VAL A 14 1.80 7.92 9.35
N VAL A 15 0.91 7.03 9.79
CA VAL A 15 0.77 5.67 9.25
C VAL A 15 -0.52 5.58 8.44
N VAL A 16 -0.44 5.03 7.23
CA VAL A 16 -1.61 4.71 6.41
C VAL A 16 -1.69 3.19 6.27
N HIS A 17 -2.82 2.62 6.66
CA HIS A 17 -3.12 1.22 6.43
C HIS A 17 -4.06 1.12 5.21
N VAL A 18 -3.55 0.52 4.13
CA VAL A 18 -4.30 0.34 2.89
C VAL A 18 -4.97 -1.03 2.90
N VAL A 19 -6.30 -1.05 2.82
CA VAL A 19 -7.11 -2.28 2.78
C VAL A 19 -7.77 -2.41 1.41
N ASP A 20 -7.71 -3.57 0.79
CA ASP A 20 -8.41 -3.87 -0.46
C ASP A 20 -9.88 -4.25 -0.17
N ALA A 21 -10.80 -3.31 -0.42
CA ALA A 21 -12.22 -3.49 -0.13
C ALA A 21 -12.84 -4.66 -0.90
N ALA A 22 -12.46 -4.82 -2.16
CA ALA A 22 -13.01 -5.87 -3.02
C ALA A 22 -12.52 -7.25 -2.60
N SER A 23 -11.25 -7.37 -2.20
CA SER A 23 -10.71 -8.62 -1.67
C SER A 23 -11.33 -9.01 -0.35
N ARG A 24 -11.51 -8.06 0.58
CA ARG A 24 -12.16 -8.32 1.87
C ARG A 24 -13.61 -8.76 1.71
N ALA A 25 -14.37 -8.05 0.88
CA ALA A 25 -15.74 -8.40 0.52
C ALA A 25 -15.86 -9.82 -0.07
N ALA A 26 -15.01 -10.17 -1.03
CA ALA A 26 -15.03 -11.51 -1.62
C ALA A 26 -14.75 -12.60 -0.57
N VAL A 27 -13.84 -12.36 0.38
CA VAL A 27 -13.54 -13.30 1.46
C VAL A 27 -14.71 -13.46 2.42
N GLU A 28 -15.37 -12.36 2.81
CA GLU A 28 -16.57 -12.36 3.65
C GLU A 28 -17.73 -13.16 3.03
N ASP A 29 -17.88 -13.08 1.70
CA ASP A 29 -18.89 -13.84 0.95
C ASP A 29 -18.55 -15.33 0.80
N GLY A 30 -17.36 -15.75 1.23
CA GLY A 30 -16.84 -17.10 1.00
C GLY A 30 -16.32 -17.36 -0.42
N GLU A 31 -16.30 -16.34 -1.28
CA GLU A 31 -15.84 -16.40 -2.67
C GLU A 31 -14.35 -16.04 -2.84
N GLY A 32 -13.69 -15.64 -1.76
CA GLY A 32 -12.30 -15.17 -1.78
C GLY A 32 -11.32 -16.24 -2.23
N LYS A 33 -10.45 -15.89 -3.18
CA LYS A 33 -9.33 -16.73 -3.64
C LYS A 33 -8.23 -16.79 -2.57
N ALA A 34 -7.34 -17.78 -2.67
CA ALA A 34 -6.24 -17.97 -1.70
C ALA A 34 -5.40 -16.70 -1.45
N GLY A 35 -5.08 -15.94 -2.52
CA GLY A 35 -4.36 -14.67 -2.38
C GLY A 35 -5.16 -13.59 -1.65
N GLN A 36 -6.47 -13.53 -1.87
CA GLN A 36 -7.34 -12.55 -1.20
C GLN A 36 -7.50 -12.89 0.28
N ARG A 37 -7.68 -14.17 0.62
CA ARG A 37 -7.73 -14.62 2.03
C ARG A 37 -6.46 -14.25 2.78
N ARG A 38 -5.30 -14.51 2.16
CA ARG A 38 -4.01 -14.13 2.75
C ARG A 38 -3.88 -12.62 2.93
N SER A 39 -4.35 -11.83 1.96
CA SER A 39 -4.36 -10.36 2.09
C SER A 39 -5.20 -9.91 3.28
N VAL A 40 -6.41 -10.46 3.44
CA VAL A 40 -7.29 -10.13 4.57
C VAL A 40 -6.69 -10.55 5.91
N GLU A 41 -6.09 -11.74 5.98
CA GLU A 41 -5.34 -12.17 7.17
C GLU A 41 -4.18 -11.22 7.51
N ASP A 42 -3.48 -10.71 6.50
CA ASP A 42 -2.40 -9.74 6.71
C ASP A 42 -2.96 -8.38 7.20
N ASP A 43 -4.10 -7.94 6.67
CA ASP A 43 -4.80 -6.73 7.15
C ASP A 43 -5.19 -6.87 8.64
N ASP A 44 -5.73 -8.02 9.03
CA ASP A 44 -6.11 -8.28 10.43
C ASP A 44 -4.88 -8.33 11.36
N ARG A 45 -3.76 -8.91 10.89
CA ARG A 45 -2.48 -8.85 11.63
C ARG A 45 -1.96 -7.42 11.81
N VAL A 46 -2.16 -6.55 10.82
CA VAL A 46 -1.78 -5.13 10.94
C VAL A 46 -2.66 -4.44 11.97
N ILE A 47 -3.97 -4.68 11.96
CA ILE A 47 -4.91 -4.16 12.95
C ILE A 47 -4.49 -4.57 14.36
N ASP A 48 -4.18 -5.85 14.58
CA ASP A 48 -3.79 -6.34 15.90
C ASP A 48 -2.46 -5.74 16.36
N GLY A 49 -1.47 -5.61 15.47
CA GLY A 49 -0.23 -4.92 15.82
C GLY A 49 -0.41 -3.42 16.10
N LEU A 50 -1.40 -2.76 15.48
CA LEU A 50 -1.73 -1.36 15.79
C LEU A 50 -2.33 -1.25 17.20
N LYS A 51 -3.23 -2.18 17.57
CA LYS A 51 -3.77 -2.27 18.93
C LYS A 51 -2.66 -2.49 19.96
N GLU A 52 -1.77 -3.44 19.71
CA GLU A 52 -0.66 -3.77 20.62
C GLU A 52 0.33 -2.62 20.80
N SER A 53 0.59 -1.87 19.72
CA SER A 53 1.52 -0.73 19.76
C SER A 53 0.88 0.57 20.28
N GLY A 54 -0.45 0.61 20.41
CA GLY A 54 -1.20 1.83 20.77
C GLY A 54 -1.11 2.94 19.72
N LYS A 55 -0.64 2.62 18.50
CA LYS A 55 -0.53 3.58 17.41
C LYS A 55 -1.85 3.67 16.65
N THR A 56 -2.16 4.89 16.21
CA THR A 56 -3.30 5.16 15.34
C THR A 56 -2.84 5.31 13.90
N ALA A 57 -3.61 4.77 12.96
CA ALA A 57 -3.38 4.88 11.53
C ALA A 57 -4.53 5.61 10.83
N ILE A 58 -4.31 6.06 9.60
CA ILE A 58 -5.38 6.41 8.67
C ILE A 58 -5.77 5.13 7.91
N LEU A 59 -7.06 4.83 7.83
CA LEU A 59 -7.57 3.77 6.98
C LEU A 59 -7.74 4.29 5.55
N ALA A 60 -7.03 3.71 4.58
CA ALA A 60 -7.26 3.92 3.16
C ALA A 60 -7.94 2.67 2.57
N LEU A 61 -9.26 2.70 2.48
CA LEU A 61 -10.05 1.63 1.90
C LEU A 61 -10.01 1.76 0.37
N ASN A 62 -9.19 0.94 -0.28
CA ASN A 62 -8.87 1.03 -1.70
C ASN A 62 -9.77 0.13 -2.58
N LYS A 63 -9.78 0.39 -3.89
CA LYS A 63 -10.57 -0.30 -4.93
C LYS A 63 -12.09 -0.13 -4.76
N VAL A 64 -12.51 1.04 -4.28
CA VAL A 64 -13.94 1.35 -4.06
C VAL A 64 -14.76 1.38 -5.34
N ASP A 65 -14.12 1.53 -6.50
CA ASP A 65 -14.76 1.48 -7.83
C ASP A 65 -15.33 0.09 -8.18
N LEU A 66 -14.87 -0.97 -7.51
CA LEU A 66 -15.38 -2.33 -7.68
C LEU A 66 -16.52 -2.69 -6.71
N MET A 67 -16.95 -1.74 -5.88
CA MET A 67 -17.79 -2.01 -4.73
C MET A 67 -19.08 -1.19 -4.73
N ARG A 68 -20.15 -1.76 -4.16
CA ARG A 68 -21.39 -1.03 -3.89
C ARG A 68 -21.25 -0.15 -2.65
N ARG A 69 -21.87 1.04 -2.68
CA ARG A 69 -21.75 2.06 -1.62
C ARG A 69 -22.23 1.59 -0.25
N ASP A 70 -23.36 0.91 -0.19
CA ASP A 70 -23.93 0.35 1.05
C ASP A 70 -22.95 -0.60 1.74
N ARG A 71 -22.31 -1.47 0.95
CA ARG A 71 -21.32 -2.41 1.44
C ARG A 71 -20.03 -1.74 1.90
N LEU A 72 -19.55 -0.73 1.15
CA LEU A 72 -18.37 0.05 1.56
C LEU A 72 -18.59 0.77 2.89
N LEU A 73 -19.79 1.33 3.10
CA LEU A 73 -20.12 2.03 4.35
C LEU A 73 -20.16 1.08 5.55
N ALA A 74 -20.72 -0.13 5.38
CA ALA A 74 -20.71 -1.14 6.43
C ALA A 74 -19.27 -1.56 6.78
N MET A 75 -18.45 -1.85 5.77
CA MET A 75 -17.05 -2.24 5.95
C MET A 75 -16.21 -1.13 6.59
N SER A 76 -16.41 0.12 6.18
CA SER A 76 -15.70 1.25 6.79
C SER A 76 -16.06 1.42 8.26
N GLN A 77 -17.33 1.25 8.63
CA GLN A 77 -17.77 1.32 10.02
C GLN A 77 -17.18 0.20 10.85
N GLU A 78 -17.18 -1.04 10.35
CA GLU A 78 -16.60 -2.19 11.04
C GLU A 78 -15.10 -1.99 11.31
N LEU A 79 -14.35 -1.61 10.28
CA LEU A 79 -12.91 -1.37 10.41
C LEU A 79 -12.64 -0.19 11.35
N PHE A 80 -13.38 0.90 11.22
CA PHE A 80 -13.21 2.07 12.10
C PHE A 80 -13.53 1.75 13.57
N ALA A 81 -14.52 0.88 13.83
CA ALA A 81 -14.91 0.46 15.17
C ALA A 81 -13.82 -0.33 15.92
N THR A 82 -12.77 -0.80 15.22
CA THR A 82 -11.60 -1.40 15.88
C THR A 82 -10.82 -0.41 16.75
N GLY A 83 -11.04 0.90 16.56
CA GLY A 83 -10.42 1.97 17.36
C GLY A 83 -8.97 2.27 17.01
N VAL A 84 -8.37 1.57 16.03
CA VAL A 84 -6.98 1.83 15.61
C VAL A 84 -6.86 2.90 14.53
N TYR A 85 -7.99 3.43 14.04
CA TYR A 85 -8.00 4.40 12.96
C TYR A 85 -8.47 5.77 13.41
N SER A 86 -7.79 6.83 12.96
CA SER A 86 -8.20 8.22 13.19
C SER A 86 -9.18 8.70 12.13
N ASP A 87 -9.04 8.23 10.89
CA ASP A 87 -9.80 8.67 9.73
C ASP A 87 -9.99 7.53 8.74
N VAL A 88 -10.98 7.67 7.87
CA VAL A 88 -11.24 6.73 6.78
C VAL A 88 -11.31 7.46 5.45
N PHE A 89 -10.49 7.02 4.50
CA PHE A 89 -10.52 7.47 3.11
C PHE A 89 -10.96 6.32 2.22
N MET A 90 -12.01 6.54 1.44
CA MET A 90 -12.47 5.64 0.41
C MET A 90 -11.80 6.03 -0.90
N VAL A 91 -10.88 5.20 -1.39
CA VAL A 91 -10.02 5.55 -2.53
C VAL A 91 -10.11 4.53 -3.66
N SER A 92 -9.90 5.01 -4.89
CA SER A 92 -9.54 4.16 -6.02
C SER A 92 -8.19 4.64 -6.52
N ALA A 93 -7.13 3.93 -6.14
CA ALA A 93 -5.78 4.28 -6.60
C ALA A 93 -5.65 4.23 -8.14
N GLU A 94 -6.43 3.36 -8.80
CA GLU A 94 -6.44 3.25 -10.25
C GLU A 94 -7.18 4.41 -10.92
N LYS A 95 -8.32 4.86 -10.37
CA LYS A 95 -9.15 5.93 -10.95
C LYS A 95 -8.83 7.32 -10.40
N GLY A 96 -8.02 7.41 -9.34
CA GLY A 96 -7.67 8.65 -8.65
C GLY A 96 -8.70 9.13 -7.62
N TYR A 97 -9.82 8.44 -7.43
CA TYR A 97 -10.87 8.87 -6.50
C TYR A 97 -10.36 8.91 -5.05
N GLY A 98 -10.64 10.01 -4.34
CA GLY A 98 -10.27 10.23 -2.94
C GLY A 98 -8.76 10.34 -2.67
N VAL A 99 -7.91 10.20 -3.69
CA VAL A 99 -6.44 10.25 -3.54
C VAL A 99 -5.97 11.64 -3.18
N ASP A 100 -6.54 12.69 -3.80
CA ASP A 100 -6.15 14.07 -3.51
C ASP A 100 -6.55 14.50 -2.09
N ASP A 101 -7.71 14.06 -1.59
CA ASP A 101 -8.14 14.33 -0.22
C ASP A 101 -7.22 13.63 0.81
N LEU A 102 -6.82 12.38 0.51
CA LEU A 102 -5.83 11.65 1.31
C LEU A 102 -4.49 12.39 1.31
N LYS A 103 -3.99 12.82 0.15
CA LYS A 103 -2.74 13.57 0.03
C LYS A 103 -2.79 14.89 0.80
N ALA A 104 -3.87 15.65 0.67
CA ALA A 104 -4.04 16.91 1.38
C ALA A 104 -4.05 16.71 2.90
N THR A 105 -4.68 15.63 3.37
CA THR A 105 -4.70 15.27 4.80
C THR A 105 -3.34 14.83 5.31
N LEU A 106 -2.58 14.07 4.52
CA LEU A 106 -1.21 13.70 4.87
C LEU A 106 -0.32 14.94 4.96
N ALA A 107 -0.39 15.83 3.96
CA ALA A 107 0.37 17.07 3.94
C ALA A 107 0.06 17.97 5.15
N SER A 108 -1.20 18.08 5.56
CA SER A 108 -1.59 18.91 6.71
C SER A 108 -1.16 18.36 8.07
N ARG A 109 -0.74 17.08 8.13
CA ARG A 109 -0.24 16.42 9.34
C ARG A 109 1.27 16.36 9.43
N MET A 110 1.98 16.77 8.38
CA MET A 110 3.44 16.77 8.42
C MET A 110 3.95 17.89 9.35
N PRO A 111 4.96 17.60 10.19
CA PRO A 111 5.56 18.62 11.03
C PRO A 111 6.32 19.65 10.16
N ASP A 112 6.44 20.87 10.66
CA ASP A 112 7.29 21.87 10.04
C ASP A 112 8.74 21.40 10.04
N SER A 113 9.31 21.22 8.85
CA SER A 113 10.68 20.74 8.66
C SER A 113 11.22 21.20 7.30
N PRO A 114 12.55 21.41 7.17
CA PRO A 114 13.19 21.47 5.86
C PRO A 114 12.89 20.20 5.07
N TYR A 115 12.87 20.31 3.74
CA TYR A 115 12.77 19.15 2.88
C TYR A 115 13.98 18.23 3.07
N PHE A 116 13.70 16.95 3.27
CA PHE A 116 14.75 15.93 3.39
C PHE A 116 15.37 15.59 2.02
N PHE A 117 14.64 15.89 0.94
CA PHE A 117 15.06 15.68 -0.44
C PHE A 117 14.80 16.94 -1.28
N PRO A 118 15.58 17.20 -2.35
CA PRO A 118 15.30 18.24 -3.32
C PRO A 118 13.92 18.09 -3.97
N GLU A 119 13.28 19.20 -4.33
CA GLU A 119 11.95 19.22 -4.95
C GLU A 119 11.88 18.51 -6.31
N ASP A 120 13.00 18.50 -7.04
CA ASP A 120 13.12 17.89 -8.37
C ASP A 120 13.53 16.41 -8.32
N GLN A 121 13.74 15.85 -7.13
CA GLN A 121 14.13 14.45 -6.98
C GLN A 121 12.91 13.53 -7.11
N SER A 122 12.75 12.90 -8.28
CA SER A 122 11.63 11.97 -8.55
C SER A 122 11.70 10.65 -7.77
N ALA A 123 12.91 10.16 -7.47
CA ALA A 123 13.13 8.94 -6.71
C ALA A 123 14.50 9.00 -6.00
N ASP A 124 14.60 8.42 -4.81
CA ASP A 124 15.86 8.20 -4.07
C ASP A 124 16.59 6.91 -4.47
N VAL A 125 16.01 6.17 -5.41
CA VAL A 125 16.52 4.89 -5.87
C VAL A 125 17.35 5.06 -7.16
N PRO A 126 18.57 4.49 -7.25
CA PRO A 126 19.37 4.54 -8.48
C PRO A 126 18.62 3.96 -9.69
N GLN A 127 18.81 4.57 -10.88
CA GLN A 127 18.16 4.12 -12.13
C GLN A 127 18.33 2.62 -12.42
N ARG A 128 19.47 2.04 -12.04
CA ARG A 128 19.74 0.61 -12.18
C ARG A 128 18.81 -0.25 -11.33
N VAL A 129 18.53 0.17 -10.10
CA VAL A 129 17.59 -0.52 -9.22
C VAL A 129 16.18 -0.36 -9.78
N MET A 130 15.80 0.83 -10.26
CA MET A 130 14.51 1.03 -10.92
C MET A 130 14.35 0.15 -12.16
N ALA A 131 15.39 0.01 -13.00
CA ALA A 131 15.38 -0.90 -14.15
C ALA A 131 15.21 -2.38 -13.73
N ALA A 132 15.84 -2.78 -12.61
CA ALA A 132 15.68 -4.11 -12.04
C ALA A 132 14.24 -4.33 -11.52
N GLU A 133 13.64 -3.34 -10.84
CA GLU A 133 12.24 -3.41 -10.37
C GLU A 133 11.25 -3.49 -11.53
N ILE A 134 11.43 -2.68 -12.59
CA ILE A 134 10.60 -2.74 -13.81
C ILE A 134 10.70 -4.12 -14.46
N THR A 135 11.92 -4.64 -14.60
CA THR A 135 12.13 -5.98 -15.16
C THR A 135 11.47 -7.05 -14.29
N ARG A 136 11.61 -6.95 -12.96
CA ARG A 136 10.97 -7.86 -12.01
C ARG A 136 9.45 -7.82 -12.12
N GLU A 137 8.85 -6.64 -12.24
CA GLU A 137 7.42 -6.48 -12.49
C GLU A 137 6.99 -7.24 -13.76
N LYS A 138 7.76 -7.13 -14.86
CA LYS A 138 7.44 -7.87 -16.10
C LYS A 138 7.62 -9.37 -15.95
N VAL A 139 8.60 -9.83 -15.16
CA VAL A 139 8.74 -11.24 -14.79
C VAL A 139 7.50 -11.72 -14.03
N TYR A 140 6.99 -10.93 -13.08
CA TYR A 140 5.78 -11.27 -12.31
C TYR A 140 4.51 -11.32 -13.16
N LEU A 141 4.42 -10.47 -14.19
CA LEU A 141 3.27 -10.47 -15.11
C LEU A 141 3.31 -11.65 -16.11
N ARG A 142 4.50 -12.13 -16.46
CA ARG A 142 4.68 -13.20 -17.47
C ARG A 142 4.76 -14.58 -16.84
N LEU A 143 5.50 -14.69 -15.75
CA LEU A 143 5.62 -15.92 -14.98
C LEU A 143 4.46 -15.93 -13.98
N HIS A 144 3.69 -17.00 -13.97
CA HIS A 144 2.57 -17.15 -13.06
C HIS A 144 2.97 -18.09 -11.92
N LYS A 145 2.17 -18.12 -10.84
CA LYS A 145 2.35 -19.03 -9.69
C LYS A 145 3.64 -18.74 -8.93
N GLU A 146 4.46 -19.74 -8.62
CA GLU A 146 5.56 -19.62 -7.66
C GLU A 146 6.88 -19.12 -8.25
N LEU A 147 7.08 -19.26 -9.57
CA LEU A 147 8.32 -18.89 -10.26
C LEU A 147 8.73 -17.41 -10.10
N PRO A 148 7.80 -16.42 -10.15
CA PRO A 148 8.13 -15.02 -9.88
C PRO A 148 8.82 -14.81 -8.53
N TYR A 149 8.33 -15.48 -7.49
CA TYR A 149 8.77 -15.27 -6.11
C TYR A 149 10.14 -15.90 -5.81
N ALA A 150 10.61 -16.80 -6.67
CA ALA A 150 11.95 -17.39 -6.61
C ALA A 150 12.96 -16.67 -7.51
N SER A 151 12.53 -15.66 -8.28
CA SER A 151 13.38 -14.97 -9.25
C SER A 151 14.11 -13.79 -8.62
N MET A 152 15.40 -13.65 -8.93
CA MET A 152 16.21 -12.49 -8.59
C MET A 152 16.62 -11.76 -9.87
N VAL A 153 16.43 -10.44 -9.90
CA VAL A 153 16.80 -9.59 -11.04
C VAL A 153 17.91 -8.64 -10.58
N GLU A 154 19.04 -8.70 -11.25
CA GLU A 154 20.20 -7.84 -11.02
C GLU A 154 20.61 -7.17 -12.33
N THR A 155 20.99 -5.89 -12.26
CA THR A 155 21.47 -5.13 -13.43
C THR A 155 22.99 -5.19 -13.50
N GLU A 156 23.53 -6.04 -14.40
CA GLU A 156 24.98 -6.23 -14.55
C GLU A 156 25.68 -5.04 -15.25
N GLY A 157 24.96 -4.30 -16.11
CA GLY A 157 25.55 -3.24 -16.93
C GLY A 157 24.58 -2.08 -17.18
N TRP A 158 25.12 -0.86 -17.22
CA TRP A 158 24.41 0.35 -17.63
C TRP A 158 25.39 1.23 -18.38
N GLN A 159 25.04 1.59 -19.61
CA GLN A 159 25.85 2.42 -20.48
C GLN A 159 24.94 3.42 -21.18
N VAL A 160 25.32 4.69 -21.13
CA VAL A 160 24.69 5.74 -21.94
C VAL A 160 25.23 5.60 -23.36
N LYS A 161 24.33 5.45 -24.34
CA LYS A 161 24.72 5.34 -25.74
C LYS A 161 24.93 6.73 -26.33
N ARG A 162 25.60 6.79 -27.48
CA ARG A 162 25.99 8.06 -28.12
C ARG A 162 24.79 8.90 -28.60
N ASP A 163 23.64 8.26 -28.78
CA ASP A 163 22.38 8.84 -29.22
C ASP A 163 21.45 9.28 -28.07
N GLY A 164 21.86 9.09 -26.82
CA GLY A 164 21.00 9.30 -25.65
C GLY A 164 20.05 8.13 -25.46
#